data_AF-A0A4U9DHV4-F1
#
_entry.id   AF-A0A4U9DHV4-F1
#
_cell.length_a   1.000
_cell.length_b   1.000
_cell.length_c   1.000
_cell.angle_alpha   90.00
_cell.angle_beta   90.00
_cell.angle_gamma   90.00
#
_symmetry.space_group_name_H-M   'P 1'
#
loop_
_entity.id
_entity.type
_entity.pdbx_description
1 polymer ?
#
loop_
_entity_poly.entity_id
_entity_poly.type
_entity_poly.pdbx_seq_one_letter_code
_entity_poly.pdbx_strand_id
1 'polypeptide(L)'
;MALTIPGYVTMNCGVRKSARLSLPEKVRVTGPVNMADRNRAVANQRMTGSNARWKWTTDYNRRSIAETAMYRVKQLFGGSLTLRDYDGQVAEAMALVRALNKMTKAGMPESVRIA
;
A
#
# COMPACT_ATOMS: atom_id res chain seq x y z
N MET A 1 22.49 -11.35 23.08
CA MET A 1 22.59 -10.08 22.35
C MET A 1 21.21 -9.69 21.87
N ALA A 2 20.58 -8.78 22.59
CA ALA A 2 19.23 -8.32 22.33
C ALA A 2 19.27 -7.14 21.35
N LEU A 3 18.55 -7.25 20.24
CA LEU A 3 18.09 -6.11 19.46
C LEU A 3 16.57 -6.15 19.46
N THR A 4 16.01 -5.66 20.56
CA THR A 4 14.59 -5.33 20.70
C THR A 4 14.34 -4.08 19.87
N ILE A 5 13.79 -4.23 18.67
CA ILE A 5 13.22 -3.10 17.92
C ILE A 5 11.75 -2.97 18.38
N PRO A 6 11.38 -1.92 19.12
CA PRO A 6 10.00 -1.74 19.57
C PRO A 6 9.16 -1.25 18.38
N GLY A 7 8.04 -1.93 18.09
CA GLY A 7 7.00 -1.38 17.20
C GLY A 7 6.42 -2.28 16.11
N TYR A 8 6.65 -3.60 16.11
CA TYR A 8 5.96 -4.49 15.17
C TYR A 8 4.49 -4.67 15.58
N VAL A 9 3.62 -3.81 15.06
CA VAL A 9 2.18 -4.06 15.04
C VAL A 9 1.93 -5.29 14.18
N THR A 10 1.36 -6.33 14.77
CA THR A 10 0.80 -7.47 14.05
C THR A 10 -0.35 -6.96 13.17
N MET A 11 -0.14 -6.90 11.85
CA MET A 11 -1.24 -6.65 10.91
C MET A 11 -1.93 -7.99 10.62
N ASN A 12 -2.92 -8.31 11.45
CA ASN A 12 -3.94 -9.30 11.09
C ASN A 12 -4.61 -8.85 9.78
N CYS A 13 -4.63 -9.72 8.77
CA CYS A 13 -5.20 -9.43 7.45
C CYS A 13 -6.74 -9.25 7.47
N GLY A 14 -7.37 -9.26 8.65
CA GLY A 14 -8.82 -9.29 8.80
C GLY A 14 -9.53 -7.94 8.82
N VAL A 15 -8.93 -6.83 9.28
CA VAL A 15 -9.77 -5.66 9.65
C VAL A 15 -9.03 -4.33 9.42
N ARG A 16 -9.57 -3.51 8.51
CA ARG A 16 -9.16 -2.14 8.10
C ARG A 16 -8.00 -2.02 7.11
N LYS A 17 -8.33 -2.07 5.82
CA LYS A 17 -7.51 -1.48 4.74
C LYS A 17 -7.67 0.04 4.75
N SER A 18 -6.94 0.74 5.61
CA SER A 18 -6.84 2.20 5.57
C SER A 18 -5.70 2.63 4.65
N ALA A 19 -5.93 3.66 3.84
CA ALA A 19 -4.89 4.23 3.00
C ALA A 19 -4.03 5.17 3.85
N ARG A 20 -2.74 4.87 3.99
CA ARG A 20 -1.75 5.78 4.57
C ARG A 20 -0.95 6.40 3.43
N LEU A 21 -0.99 7.72 3.31
CA LEU A 21 -0.14 8.44 2.35
C LEU A 21 1.26 8.63 2.96
N SER A 22 2.28 8.13 2.28
CA SER A 22 3.68 8.47 2.52
C SER A 22 4.15 9.32 1.35
N LEU A 23 4.69 10.51 1.60
CA LEU A 23 5.21 11.38 0.55
C LEU A 23 6.50 10.75 0.01
N PRO A 24 6.56 10.36 -1.27
CA PRO A 24 7.80 9.88 -1.84
C PRO A 24 8.74 11.06 -2.07
N GLU A 25 10.01 10.88 -1.71
CA GLU A 25 11.08 11.75 -2.22
C GLU A 25 11.10 11.63 -3.76
N LYS A 26 11.30 12.75 -4.46
CA LYS A 26 11.22 12.81 -5.92
C LYS A 26 12.43 12.15 -6.58
N VAL A 27 12.44 10.82 -6.62
CA VAL A 27 13.49 10.03 -7.30
C VAL A 27 13.03 9.71 -8.71
N ARG A 28 13.74 10.22 -9.71
CA ARG A 28 13.51 9.87 -11.12
C ARG A 28 14.10 8.49 -11.39
N VAL A 29 13.25 7.48 -11.54
CA VAL A 29 13.70 6.15 -11.99
C VAL A 29 13.85 6.19 -13.50
N THR A 30 15.08 6.27 -13.98
CA THR A 30 15.42 6.21 -15.41
C THR A 30 16.40 5.04 -15.59
N GLY A 31 15.97 3.97 -16.25
CA GLY A 31 16.82 2.80 -16.48
C GLY A 31 16.06 1.62 -17.12
N PRO A 32 16.76 0.67 -17.75
CA PRO A 32 16.14 -0.52 -18.31
C PRO A 32 15.49 -1.37 -17.21
N VAL A 33 14.40 -2.06 -17.56
CA VAL A 33 13.69 -2.94 -16.61
C VAL A 33 14.62 -4.08 -16.22
N ASN A 34 15.15 -4.03 -15.00
CA ASN A 34 16.04 -5.07 -14.49
C ASN A 34 15.24 -6.35 -14.21
N MET A 35 15.42 -7.36 -15.05
CA MET A 35 14.70 -8.64 -14.94
C MET A 35 15.25 -9.55 -13.83
N ALA A 36 16.36 -9.17 -13.20
CA ALA A 36 17.02 -9.97 -12.15
C ALA A 36 16.11 -10.21 -10.95
N ASP A 37 15.34 -9.20 -10.53
CA ASP A 37 14.43 -9.32 -9.39
C ASP A 37 13.29 -10.31 -9.69
N ARG A 38 12.77 -10.28 -10.92
CA ARG A 38 11.75 -11.24 -11.39
C ARG A 38 12.33 -12.66 -11.41
N ASN A 39 13.52 -12.84 -11.97
CA ASN A 39 14.15 -14.16 -12.06
C ASN A 39 14.45 -14.75 -10.67
N ARG A 40 14.92 -13.92 -9.74
CA ARG A 40 15.13 -14.31 -8.33
C ARG A 40 13.81 -14.70 -7.66
N ALA A 41 12.72 -13.98 -7.89
CA ALA A 41 11.41 -14.33 -7.37
C ALA A 41 10.91 -15.68 -7.91
N VAL A 42 11.08 -15.94 -9.21
CA VAL A 42 10.70 -17.23 -9.85
C VAL A 42 11.53 -18.39 -9.28
N ALA A 43 12.85 -18.20 -9.10
CA ALA A 43 13.71 -19.22 -8.50
C ALA A 43 13.30 -19.54 -7.04
N ASN A 44 13.05 -18.50 -6.23
CA ASN A 44 12.58 -18.67 -4.86
C ASN A 44 11.22 -19.38 -4.80
N GLN A 45 10.32 -19.10 -5.74
CA GLN A 45 9.02 -19.77 -5.81
C GLN A 45 9.16 -21.26 -6.14
N ARG A 46 10.06 -21.62 -7.06
CA ARG A 46 10.37 -23.02 -7.40
C ARG A 46 11.00 -23.79 -6.23
N MET A 47 11.88 -23.13 -5.46
CA MET A 47 12.56 -23.77 -4.32
C MET A 47 11.68 -23.90 -3.07
N THR A 48 10.81 -22.92 -2.81
CA THR A 48 10.08 -22.85 -1.52
C THR A 48 8.62 -23.25 -1.64
N GLY A 49 8.00 -23.13 -2.82
CA GLY A 49 6.56 -23.34 -3.07
C GLY A 49 5.61 -22.37 -2.34
N SER A 50 6.10 -21.63 -1.33
CA SER A 50 5.31 -20.80 -0.45
C SER A 50 5.20 -19.35 -0.93
N ASN A 51 4.05 -19.06 -1.55
CA ASN A 51 3.69 -17.70 -1.97
C ASN A 51 3.51 -16.76 -0.76
N ALA A 52 3.06 -17.29 0.38
CA ALA A 52 2.90 -16.51 1.61
C ALA A 52 4.24 -15.96 2.10
N ARG A 53 5.27 -16.80 2.20
CA ARG A 53 6.62 -16.39 2.61
C ARG A 53 7.18 -15.31 1.69
N TRP A 54 7.05 -15.49 0.37
CA TRP A 54 7.47 -14.50 -0.61
C TRP A 54 6.80 -13.14 -0.40
N LYS A 55 5.48 -13.10 -0.19
CA LYS A 55 4.72 -11.86 0.06
C LYS A 55 5.17 -11.12 1.32
N TRP A 56 5.55 -11.85 2.37
CA TRP A 56 6.08 -11.27 3.60
C TRP A 56 7.48 -10.68 3.41
N THR A 57 8.38 -11.42 2.75
CA THR A 57 9.78 -11.01 2.57
C THR A 57 9.99 -9.87 1.57
N THR A 58 9.01 -9.60 0.70
CA THR A 58 9.10 -8.61 -0.39
C THR A 58 8.26 -7.36 -0.16
N ASP A 59 7.65 -7.20 1.02
CA ASP A 59 6.70 -6.13 1.33
C ASP A 59 5.51 -6.03 0.34
N TYR A 60 5.22 -7.10 -0.42
CA TYR A 60 4.18 -7.12 -1.44
C TYR A 60 2.79 -6.79 -0.87
N ASN A 61 2.55 -7.15 0.39
CA ASN A 61 1.30 -6.81 1.06
C ASN A 61 1.12 -5.28 1.18
N ARG A 62 2.19 -4.53 1.46
CA ARG A 62 2.15 -3.06 1.52
C ARG A 62 1.93 -2.46 0.14
N ARG A 63 2.63 -2.96 -0.87
CA ARG A 63 2.47 -2.52 -2.27
C ARG A 63 1.04 -2.72 -2.76
N SER A 64 0.46 -3.91 -2.55
CA SER A 64 -0.90 -4.20 -3.01
C SER A 64 -1.98 -3.38 -2.28
N ILE A 65 -1.77 -3.01 -1.01
CA ILE A 65 -2.64 -2.07 -0.29
C ILE A 65 -2.56 -0.68 -0.91
N ALA A 66 -1.37 -0.18 -1.21
CA ALA A 66 -1.17 1.12 -1.85
C ALA A 66 -1.78 1.17 -3.26
N GLU A 67 -1.57 0.14 -4.07
CA GLU A 67 -2.15 0.01 -5.41
C GLU A 67 -3.68 -0.01 -5.35
N THR A 68 -4.26 -0.78 -4.43
CA THR A 68 -5.72 -0.82 -4.21
C THR A 68 -6.25 0.55 -3.76
N ALA A 69 -5.55 1.24 -2.87
CA ALA A 69 -5.94 2.58 -2.43
C ALA A 69 -5.91 3.58 -3.60
N MET A 70 -4.85 3.57 -4.40
CA MET A 70 -4.72 4.44 -5.58
C MET A 70 -5.76 4.14 -6.64
N TYR A 71 -6.10 2.87 -6.88
CA TYR A 71 -7.21 2.50 -7.76
C TYR A 71 -8.53 3.15 -7.30
N ARG A 72 -8.84 3.06 -6.00
CA ARG A 72 -10.06 3.69 -5.44
C ARG A 72 -10.03 5.21 -5.54
N VAL A 73 -8.87 5.85 -5.32
CA VAL A 73 -8.71 7.29 -5.52
C VAL A 73 -9.03 7.67 -6.96
N LYS A 74 -8.45 6.95 -7.94
CA LYS A 74 -8.66 7.22 -9.36
C LYS A 74 -10.12 7.05 -9.79
N GLN A 75 -10.79 6.02 -9.28
CA GLN A 75 -12.20 5.76 -9.60
C GLN A 75 -13.15 6.80 -9.03
N LEU A 76 -12.86 7.35 -7.83
CA LEU A 76 -13.79 8.23 -7.12
C LEU A 76 -13.51 9.72 -7.33
N PHE A 77 -12.24 10.10 -7.47
CA PHE A 77 -11.81 11.49 -7.52
C PHE A 77 -11.12 11.85 -8.84
N GLY A 78 -11.02 10.91 -9.77
CA GLY A 78 -10.34 11.09 -11.04
C GLY A 78 -8.84 10.78 -10.99
N GLY A 79 -8.23 10.75 -12.17
CA GLY A 79 -6.86 10.30 -12.37
C GLY A 79 -5.76 11.35 -12.20
N SER A 80 -6.12 12.61 -11.93
CA SER A 80 -5.20 13.75 -11.96
C SER A 80 -5.39 14.68 -10.76
N LEU A 81 -4.30 15.36 -10.38
CA LEU A 81 -4.32 16.47 -9.43
C LEU A 81 -4.56 17.78 -10.19
N THR A 82 -5.37 18.65 -9.63
CA THR A 82 -5.80 19.91 -10.23
C THR A 82 -4.80 21.04 -9.97
N LEU A 83 -4.12 21.02 -8.83
CA LEU A 83 -3.16 22.04 -8.46
C LEU A 83 -1.82 21.86 -9.19
N ARG A 84 -1.22 22.98 -9.60
CA ARG A 84 0.05 23.00 -10.35
C ARG A 84 1.28 23.09 -9.45
N ASP A 85 1.13 23.74 -8.30
CA ASP A 85 2.19 23.83 -7.29
C ASP A 85 2.37 22.49 -6.59
N TYR A 86 3.64 22.09 -6.36
CA TYR A 86 3.94 20.81 -5.73
C TYR A 86 3.32 20.70 -4.33
N ASP A 87 3.43 21.75 -3.51
CA ASP A 87 2.82 21.77 -2.18
C ASP A 87 1.28 21.72 -2.25
N GLY A 88 0.71 22.34 -3.29
CA GLY A 88 -0.71 22.20 -3.62
C GLY A 88 -1.10 20.76 -3.95
N GLN A 89 -0.32 20.09 -4.79
CA GLN A 89 -0.52 18.68 -5.14
C GLN A 89 -0.43 17.76 -3.92
N VAL A 90 0.51 18.03 -3.01
CA VAL A 90 0.64 17.30 -1.75
C VAL A 90 -0.61 17.50 -0.88
N ALA A 91 -1.05 18.75 -0.70
CA ALA A 91 -2.24 19.07 0.08
C ALA A 91 -3.51 18.45 -0.51
N GLU A 92 -3.67 18.52 -1.84
CA GLU A 92 -4.78 17.91 -2.58
C GLU A 92 -4.80 16.39 -2.38
N ALA A 93 -3.68 15.70 -2.59
CA ALA A 93 -3.57 14.26 -2.37
C ALA A 93 -3.90 13.87 -0.92
N MET A 94 -3.44 14.65 0.07
CA MET A 94 -3.78 14.43 1.48
C MET A 94 -5.28 14.59 1.75
N ALA A 95 -5.93 15.59 1.13
CA ALA A 95 -7.37 15.79 1.25
C ALA A 95 -8.16 14.62 0.66
N LEU A 96 -7.79 14.14 -0.54
CA LEU A 96 -8.42 12.99 -1.20
C LEU A 96 -8.32 11.72 -0.36
N VAL A 97 -7.13 11.43 0.19
CA VAL A 97 -6.93 10.25 1.06
C VAL A 97 -7.76 10.36 2.35
N ARG A 98 -7.85 11.56 2.94
CA ARG A 98 -8.70 11.80 4.12
C ARG A 98 -10.18 11.58 3.81
N ALA A 99 -10.65 12.10 2.67
CA ALA A 99 -12.01 11.87 2.19
C ALA A 99 -12.29 10.38 1.97
N LEU A 100 -11.38 9.67 1.29
CA LEU A 100 -11.48 8.23 1.05
C LEU A 100 -11.60 7.42 2.35
N ASN A 101 -10.76 7.73 3.33
CA ASN A 101 -10.78 7.05 4.62
C ASN A 101 -12.07 7.34 5.40
N LYS A 102 -12.60 8.57 5.33
CA LYS A 102 -13.91 8.91 5.93
C LYS A 102 -15.04 8.12 5.27
N MET A 103 -15.11 8.10 3.94
CA MET A 103 -16.13 7.34 3.20
C MET A 103 -16.02 5.83 3.48
N THR A 104 -14.80 5.30 3.52
CA THR A 104 -14.57 3.87 3.83
C THR A 104 -15.02 3.52 5.25
N LYS A 105 -14.80 4.41 6.23
CA LYS A 105 -15.28 4.22 7.60
C LYS A 105 -16.82 4.28 7.68
N ALA A 106 -17.44 5.21 6.96
CA ALA A 106 -18.89 5.37 6.93
C ALA A 106 -19.61 4.19 6.26
N GLY A 107 -19.00 3.60 5.21
CA GLY A 107 -19.57 2.46 4.49
C GLY A 107 -19.20 1.09 5.07
N MET A 108 -18.52 1.01 6.22
CA MET A 108 -18.12 -0.26 6.82
C MET A 108 -19.22 -0.77 7.77
N PRO A 109 -19.87 -1.91 7.49
CA PRO A 109 -20.85 -2.48 8.41
C PRO A 109 -20.15 -3.01 9.68
N GLU A 110 -20.81 -2.91 10.83
CA GLU A 110 -20.33 -3.53 12.06
C GLU A 110 -20.54 -5.05 11.99
N SER A 111 -19.45 -5.81 11.85
CA SER A 111 -19.50 -7.26 11.87
C SER A 111 -19.64 -7.76 13.32
N VAL A 112 -20.86 -8.05 13.73
CA VAL A 112 -21.15 -8.68 15.04
C VAL A 112 -21.06 -10.20 14.89
N ARG A 113 -20.33 -10.87 15.80
CA ARG A 113 -20.40 -12.33 15.89
C ARG A 113 -21.73 -12.72 16.53
N ILE A 114 -22.53 -13.48 15.78
CA ILE A 114 -23.73 -14.11 16.30
C ILE A 114 -23.31 -15.46 16.88
N ALA A 115 -23.71 -15.71 18.13
CA ALA A 115 -23.41 -16.92 18.90
C ALA A 115 -24.18 -18.14 18.39
#